data_AF-A0A3Q1FK78-F1
#
_entry.id   AF-A0A3Q1FK78-F1
#
_cell.length_a   1.000
_cell.length_b   1.000
_cell.length_c   1.000
_cell.angle_alpha   90.00
_cell.angle_beta   90.00
_cell.angle_gamma   90.00
#
_symmetry.space_group_name_H-M   'P 1'
#
loop_
_entity.id
_entity.type
_entity.pdbx_description
1 polymer ?
#
loop_
_entity_poly.entity_id
_entity_poly.type
_entity_poly.pdbx_seq_one_letter_code
_entity_poly.pdbx_strand_id
1 'polypeptide(L)'
;CHQPGWRRNLVPLDDRNIYKCFDNPRHLSVAMDKFNFHLPYDTLFGGVSSFFKNQFLKINGFPNTYWGWGGEDDDIYNRIVFRGMSISRPDSETGRYKMIKHNRDLHNEANPKNPDKLRHTQRSMDKDGINSLKYTAVGVRFMLADCDKYITPLPAV
;
A
#
# COMPACT_ATOMS: atom_id res chain seq x y z
N CYS A 1 13.40 4.65 -17.45
CA CYS A 1 13.16 4.49 -16.00
C CYS A 1 11.90 5.25 -15.59
N HIS A 2 10.71 4.76 -15.95
CA HIS A 2 9.44 5.24 -15.41
C HIS A 2 8.41 4.15 -15.72
N GLN A 3 7.95 3.47 -14.68
CA GLN A 3 6.76 2.63 -14.73
C GLN A 3 5.82 3.25 -13.66
N PRO A 4 4.70 3.86 -14.09
CA PRO A 4 3.74 4.50 -13.19
C PRO A 4 2.99 3.43 -12.39
N GLY A 5 2.67 3.72 -11.13
CA GLY A 5 1.79 2.86 -10.32
C GLY A 5 2.37 2.29 -9.02
N TRP A 6 3.66 2.50 -8.72
CA TRP A 6 4.21 2.20 -7.40
C TRP A 6 4.75 3.48 -6.78
N ARG A 7 4.47 3.73 -5.48
CA ARG A 7 4.93 4.92 -4.74
C ARG A 7 6.46 4.89 -4.50
N ARG A 8 7.23 4.92 -5.59
CA ARG A 8 8.69 5.14 -5.63
C ARG A 8 9.08 6.59 -5.32
N ASN A 9 8.10 7.43 -4.99
CA ASN A 9 8.27 8.86 -4.79
C ASN A 9 8.35 9.24 -3.31
N LEU A 10 8.53 8.30 -2.38
CA LEU A 10 8.65 8.59 -0.94
C LEU A 10 10.04 8.20 -0.42
N VAL A 11 10.76 9.16 0.15
CA VAL A 11 12.10 8.96 0.72
C VAL A 11 12.06 9.30 2.21
N PRO A 12 12.53 8.41 3.11
CA PRO A 12 12.61 8.70 4.54
C PRO A 12 13.65 9.81 4.77
N LEU A 13 13.37 10.71 5.71
CA LEU A 13 14.28 11.80 6.07
C LEU A 13 15.16 11.47 7.29
N ASP A 14 14.95 10.32 7.91
CA ASP A 14 15.62 9.89 9.13
C ASP A 14 15.88 8.38 9.07
N ASP A 15 17.12 7.97 9.31
CA ASP A 15 17.57 6.57 9.25
C ASP A 15 17.20 5.77 10.51
N ARG A 16 16.76 6.44 11.58
CA ARG A 16 16.14 5.81 12.76
C ARG A 16 14.78 5.18 12.42
N ASN A 17 14.18 5.54 11.27
CA ASN A 17 12.96 4.90 10.77
C ASN A 17 13.27 3.57 10.09
N ILE A 18 13.58 2.55 10.89
CA ILE A 18 14.07 1.26 10.41
C ILE A 18 13.01 0.52 9.56
N TYR A 19 13.40 0.16 8.34
CA TYR A 19 12.59 -0.62 7.40
C TYR A 19 12.58 -2.10 7.78
N LYS A 20 11.81 -2.43 8.81
CA LYS A 20 11.56 -3.80 9.25
C LYS A 20 10.12 -4.00 9.67
N CYS A 21 9.74 -5.27 9.84
CA CYS A 21 8.44 -5.65 10.37
C CYS A 21 8.44 -5.59 11.90
N PHE A 22 7.25 -5.45 12.49
CA PHE A 22 7.01 -5.39 13.93
C PHE A 22 5.80 -6.29 14.28
N ASP A 23 5.54 -6.50 15.57
CA ASP A 23 4.46 -7.38 16.06
C ASP A 23 3.07 -7.02 15.52
N ASN A 24 2.88 -5.76 15.13
CA ASN A 24 1.72 -5.24 14.43
C ASN A 24 2.12 -4.66 13.06
N PRO A 25 1.23 -4.70 12.03
CA PRO A 25 1.44 -4.00 10.77
C PRO A 25 1.93 -2.57 10.98
N ARG A 26 2.99 -2.18 10.29
CA ARG A 26 3.71 -0.93 10.54
C ARG A 26 3.42 0.07 9.43
N HIS A 27 2.93 1.25 9.78
CA HIS A 27 2.88 2.40 8.88
C HIS A 27 4.14 3.26 9.14
N LEU A 28 5.02 3.37 8.13
CA LEU A 28 6.32 4.05 8.25
C LEU A 28 6.22 5.54 7.88
N SER A 29 5.44 5.89 6.86
CA SER A 29 5.32 7.25 6.31
C SER A 29 4.28 8.13 7.00
N VAL A 30 4.41 8.30 8.31
CA VAL A 30 3.39 8.97 9.15
C VAL A 30 3.40 10.50 9.02
N ALA A 31 4.51 11.10 8.59
CA ALA A 31 4.68 12.54 8.46
C ALA A 31 5.29 12.88 7.10
N MET A 32 4.46 13.11 6.07
CA MET A 32 4.93 13.47 4.73
C MET A 32 4.95 14.99 4.51
N ASP A 33 5.97 15.51 3.82
CA ASP A 33 6.11 16.93 3.48
C ASP A 33 4.89 17.50 2.73
N LYS A 34 4.29 16.73 1.81
CA LYS A 34 3.06 17.10 1.10
C LYS A 34 1.87 17.41 2.02
N PHE A 35 1.87 16.83 3.22
CA PHE A 35 0.85 17.05 4.25
C PHE A 35 1.40 17.87 5.41
N ASN A 36 2.41 18.72 5.15
CA ASN A 36 3.09 19.55 6.15
C ASN A 36 3.60 18.74 7.35
N PHE A 37 4.07 17.51 7.12
CA PHE A 37 4.53 16.58 8.17
C PHE A 37 3.47 16.20 9.22
N HIS A 38 2.19 16.31 8.89
CA HIS A 38 1.08 15.83 9.72
C HIS A 38 0.44 14.59 9.12
N LEU A 39 -0.05 13.70 9.97
CA LEU A 39 -0.87 12.56 9.55
C LEU A 39 -2.26 13.09 9.15
N PRO A 40 -2.72 12.92 7.90
CA PRO A 40 -4.00 13.47 7.45
C PRO A 40 -5.22 12.95 8.22
N TYR A 41 -5.19 11.69 8.63
CA TYR A 41 -6.24 11.04 9.43
C TYR A 41 -5.71 9.75 10.09
N ASP A 42 -6.29 9.36 11.23
CA ASP A 42 -5.76 8.29 12.08
C ASP A 42 -5.78 6.89 11.46
N THR A 43 -6.68 6.67 10.50
CA THR A 43 -6.80 5.40 9.79
C THR A 43 -5.91 5.31 8.54
N LEU A 44 -5.12 6.36 8.24
CA LEU A 44 -4.25 6.34 7.07
C LEU A 44 -3.18 5.23 7.21
N PHE A 45 -3.15 4.37 6.21
CA PHE A 45 -2.19 3.27 6.07
C PHE A 45 -1.47 3.25 4.72
N GLY A 46 -1.72 4.27 3.88
CA GLY A 46 -1.06 4.45 2.59
C GLY A 46 0.33 5.07 2.68
N GLY A 47 1.10 4.97 1.61
CA GLY A 47 2.47 5.48 1.56
C GLY A 47 3.50 4.34 1.64
N VAL A 48 4.17 4.20 2.77
CA VAL A 48 5.15 3.14 3.05
C VAL A 48 4.69 2.37 4.29
N SER A 49 4.49 1.05 4.13
CA SER A 49 4.07 0.15 5.20
C SER A 49 4.84 -1.17 5.15
N SER A 50 4.83 -1.92 6.25
CA SER A 50 5.44 -3.25 6.31
C SER A 50 4.61 -4.24 7.13
N PHE A 51 4.73 -5.51 6.75
CA PHE A 51 4.02 -6.64 7.33
C PHE A 51 4.95 -7.83 7.47
N PHE A 52 4.87 -8.53 8.59
CA PHE A 52 5.33 -9.92 8.60
C PHE A 52 4.48 -10.77 7.65
N LYS A 53 5.08 -11.84 7.12
CA LYS A 53 4.40 -12.79 6.24
C LYS A 53 3.09 -13.30 6.85
N ASN A 54 3.09 -13.65 8.14
CA ASN A 54 1.89 -14.13 8.83
C ASN A 54 0.79 -13.06 8.94
N GLN A 55 1.12 -11.79 9.18
CA GLN A 55 0.16 -10.68 9.22
C GLN A 55 -0.46 -10.46 7.83
N PHE A 56 0.37 -10.44 6.79
CA PHE A 56 -0.09 -10.28 5.41
C PHE A 56 -1.01 -11.43 4.98
N LEU A 57 -0.63 -12.67 5.29
CA LEU A 57 -1.48 -13.84 5.02
C LEU A 57 -2.78 -13.82 5.84
N LYS A 58 -2.72 -13.38 7.11
CA LYS A 58 -3.90 -13.29 7.99
C LYS A 58 -4.99 -12.38 7.40
N ILE A 59 -4.61 -11.31 6.70
CA ILE A 59 -5.56 -10.40 6.03
C ILE A 59 -5.94 -10.82 4.59
N ASN A 60 -5.51 -12.01 4.15
CA ASN A 60 -5.61 -12.46 2.75
C ASN A 60 -4.91 -11.51 1.75
N GLY A 61 -3.84 -10.83 2.19
CA GLY A 61 -3.19 -9.75 1.44
C GLY A 61 -4.11 -8.61 1.04
N PHE A 62 -3.75 -7.93 -0.05
CA PHE A 62 -4.39 -6.71 -0.52
C PHE A 62 -5.53 -7.00 -1.52
N PRO A 63 -6.55 -6.12 -1.63
CA PRO A 63 -7.61 -6.29 -2.61
C PRO A 63 -7.08 -6.21 -4.05
N ASN A 64 -7.59 -7.05 -4.95
CA ASN A 64 -7.25 -7.02 -6.38
C ASN A 64 -8.24 -6.19 -7.20
N THR A 65 -9.34 -5.74 -6.60
CA THR A 65 -10.45 -5.13 -7.33
C THR A 65 -10.41 -3.61 -7.38
N TYR A 66 -9.47 -2.95 -6.69
CA TYR A 66 -9.29 -1.49 -6.74
C TYR A 66 -8.48 -1.12 -8.00
N TRP A 67 -9.20 -0.60 -9.00
CA TRP A 67 -8.64 -0.10 -10.25
C TRP A 67 -8.83 1.41 -10.33
N GLY A 68 -7.78 2.16 -10.69
CA GLY A 68 -7.76 3.61 -10.57
C GLY A 68 -7.53 4.07 -9.12
N TRP A 69 -7.65 5.38 -8.87
CA TRP A 69 -7.23 5.97 -7.61
C TRP A 69 -8.28 5.83 -6.50
N GLY A 70 -7.80 5.43 -5.31
CA GLY A 70 -8.44 5.70 -4.02
C GLY A 70 -9.06 4.48 -3.34
N GLY A 71 -8.92 4.43 -2.01
CA GLY A 71 -9.62 3.51 -1.10
C GLY A 71 -8.96 2.14 -0.90
N GLU A 72 -7.92 1.78 -1.66
CA GLU A 72 -7.22 0.51 -1.48
C GLU A 72 -6.43 0.48 -0.16
N ASP A 73 -5.77 1.58 0.18
CA ASP A 73 -5.00 1.75 1.42
C ASP A 73 -5.94 1.70 2.66
N ASP A 74 -7.15 2.26 2.54
CA ASP A 74 -8.15 2.26 3.60
C ASP A 74 -8.84 0.87 3.73
N ASP A 75 -8.99 0.11 2.64
CA ASP A 75 -9.45 -1.30 2.67
C ASP A 75 -8.45 -2.15 3.44
N ILE A 76 -7.15 -1.94 3.23
CA ILE A 76 -6.08 -2.63 3.96
C ILE A 76 -6.15 -2.31 5.46
N TYR A 77 -6.35 -1.04 5.83
CA TYR A 77 -6.57 -0.65 7.22
C TYR A 77 -7.74 -1.44 7.83
N ASN A 78 -8.89 -1.47 7.15
CA ASN A 78 -10.07 -2.19 7.62
C ASN A 78 -9.80 -3.69 7.80
N ARG A 79 -9.10 -4.33 6.85
CA ARG A 79 -8.72 -5.75 6.95
C ARG A 79 -7.85 -6.04 8.17
N ILE A 80 -6.89 -5.16 8.49
CA ILE A 80 -6.04 -5.28 9.68
C ILE A 80 -6.91 -5.27 10.94
N VAL A 81 -7.81 -4.29 11.05
CA VAL A 81 -8.70 -4.13 12.21
C VAL A 81 -9.67 -5.30 12.33
N PHE A 82 -10.29 -5.75 11.24
CA PHE A 82 -11.19 -6.92 11.26
C PHE A 82 -10.49 -8.23 11.61
N ARG A 83 -9.17 -8.31 11.45
CA ARG A 83 -8.34 -9.44 11.90
C ARG A 83 -7.78 -9.25 13.32
N GLY A 84 -8.26 -8.25 14.05
CA GLY A 84 -7.91 -7.99 15.44
C GLY A 84 -6.46 -7.53 15.64
N MET A 85 -5.86 -6.93 14.61
CA MET A 85 -4.53 -6.31 14.71
C MET A 85 -4.68 -4.79 14.80
N SER A 86 -3.66 -4.13 15.35
CA SER A 86 -3.56 -2.67 15.35
C SER A 86 -2.44 -2.22 14.42
N ILE A 87 -2.31 -0.90 14.21
CA ILE A 87 -1.21 -0.34 13.41
C ILE A 87 -0.15 0.23 14.35
N SER A 88 1.09 -0.17 14.11
CA SER A 88 2.26 0.43 14.73
C SER A 88 2.78 1.61 13.90
N ARG A 89 3.27 2.66 14.56
CA ARG A 89 3.81 3.87 13.93
C ARG A 89 5.10 4.34 14.64
N PRO A 90 6.09 4.89 13.92
CA PRO A 90 7.13 5.70 14.56
C PRO A 90 6.53 6.99 15.10
N ASP A 91 7.29 7.72 15.91
CA ASP A 91 6.97 9.11 16.23
C ASP A 91 7.05 9.99 14.96
N SER A 92 6.46 11.18 15.01
CA SER A 92 6.35 12.07 13.85
C SER A 92 7.67 12.75 13.45
N GLU A 93 8.71 12.71 14.28
CA GLU A 93 10.03 13.22 13.94
C GLU A 93 10.81 12.18 13.14
N THR A 94 10.90 10.96 13.67
CA THR A 94 11.52 9.81 13.01
C THR A 94 10.76 9.40 11.75
N GLY A 95 9.43 9.50 11.78
CA GLY A 95 8.53 9.08 10.70
C GLY A 95 8.40 10.03 9.51
N ARG A 96 9.36 10.96 9.33
CA ARG A 96 9.29 11.98 8.28
C ARG A 96 9.69 11.46 6.90
N TYR A 97 8.92 11.87 5.90
CA TYR A 97 9.14 11.53 4.50
C TYR A 97 9.06 12.75 3.59
N LYS A 98 9.85 12.70 2.54
CA LYS A 98 9.78 13.65 1.42
C LYS A 98 9.15 12.99 0.21
N MET A 99 8.17 13.66 -0.39
CA MET A 99 7.58 13.26 -1.66
C MET A 99 8.36 13.86 -2.82
N ILE A 100 8.95 13.00 -3.66
CA ILE A 100 9.51 13.40 -4.94
C ILE A 100 8.36 13.91 -5.81
N LYS A 101 8.46 15.18 -6.23
CA LYS A 101 7.44 15.82 -7.05
C LYS A 101 7.32 15.10 -8.38
N HIS A 102 6.09 14.75 -8.71
CA HIS A 102 5.71 14.17 -10.00
C HIS A 102 4.34 14.72 -10.39
N ASN A 103 4.07 14.77 -11.68
CA ASN A 103 2.71 15.00 -12.16
C ASN A 103 1.84 13.81 -11.76
N ARG A 104 0.52 14.02 -11.65
CA ARG A 104 -0.39 12.91 -11.36
C ARG A 104 -0.19 11.80 -12.39
N ASP A 105 -0.09 10.56 -11.92
CA ASP A 105 0.07 9.40 -12.79
C ASP A 105 -1.06 9.38 -13.84
N LEU A 106 -0.66 9.32 -15.12
CA LEU A 106 -1.58 9.10 -16.23
C LEU A 106 -2.27 7.75 -16.01
N HIS A 107 -3.59 7.67 -16.25
CA HIS A 107 -4.42 6.47 -16.04
C HIS A 107 -4.66 6.08 -14.57
N ASN A 108 -4.44 7.00 -13.63
CA ASN A 108 -4.81 6.85 -12.22
C ASN A 108 -5.91 7.86 -11.83
N GLU A 109 -6.96 7.97 -12.66
CA GLU A 109 -8.12 8.79 -12.34
C GLU A 109 -8.88 8.24 -11.14
N ALA A 110 -9.54 9.13 -10.39
CA ALA A 110 -10.40 8.72 -9.28
C ALA A 110 -11.51 7.81 -9.80
N ASN A 111 -11.63 6.62 -9.19
CA ASN A 111 -12.69 5.68 -9.55
C ASN A 111 -13.91 5.89 -8.63
N PRO A 112 -15.06 6.34 -9.17
CA PRO A 112 -16.24 6.64 -8.35
C PRO A 112 -16.83 5.40 -7.65
N LYS A 113 -16.46 4.18 -8.07
CA LYS A 113 -16.91 2.93 -7.46
C LYS A 113 -16.09 2.51 -6.24
N ASN A 114 -14.86 3.01 -6.09
CA ASN A 114 -13.98 2.57 -5.00
C ASN A 114 -14.49 2.93 -3.59
N PRO A 115 -15.08 4.12 -3.36
CA PRO A 115 -15.63 4.45 -2.04
C PRO A 115 -16.70 3.46 -1.53
N ASP A 116 -17.51 2.90 -2.42
CA ASP A 116 -18.54 1.92 -2.02
C ASP A 116 -17.93 0.57 -1.60
N LYS A 117 -16.82 0.16 -2.23
CA LYS A 117 -16.11 -1.09 -1.88
C LYS A 117 -15.66 -1.13 -0.42
N LEU A 118 -15.28 0.02 0.15
CA LEU A 118 -14.86 0.15 1.56
C LEU A 118 -15.95 -0.28 2.54
N ARG A 119 -17.23 -0.07 2.19
CA ARG A 119 -18.36 -0.51 3.02
C ARG A 119 -18.56 -2.03 2.99
N HIS A 120 -17.89 -2.70 2.05
CA HIS A 120 -18.03 -4.12 1.79
C HIS A 120 -16.78 -4.93 2.14
N THR A 121 -15.72 -4.30 2.68
CA THR A 121 -14.45 -4.96 3.05
C THR A 121 -14.66 -6.23 3.85
N GLN A 122 -15.48 -6.21 4.91
CA GLN A 122 -15.71 -7.37 5.77
C GLN A 122 -16.32 -8.56 5.00
N ARG A 123 -17.13 -8.28 3.95
CA ARG A 123 -17.78 -9.31 3.12
C ARG A 123 -16.88 -9.79 1.97
N SER A 124 -15.97 -8.93 1.49
CA SER A 124 -15.13 -9.20 0.32
C SER A 124 -13.74 -9.71 0.67
N MET A 125 -13.17 -9.36 1.83
CA MET A 125 -11.75 -9.61 2.12
C MET A 125 -11.33 -11.09 2.09
N ASP A 126 -12.24 -12.02 2.39
CA ASP A 126 -11.98 -13.45 2.32
C ASP A 126 -12.09 -14.02 0.88
N LYS A 127 -12.63 -13.24 -0.05
CA LYS A 127 -12.85 -13.61 -1.47
C LYS A 127 -11.96 -12.84 -2.44
N ASP A 128 -11.53 -11.64 -2.05
CA ASP A 128 -10.68 -10.74 -2.84
C ASP A 128 -9.34 -10.52 -2.12
N GLY A 129 -8.29 -11.15 -2.61
CA GLY A 129 -6.96 -11.11 -1.99
C GLY A 129 -5.95 -12.00 -2.69
N ILE A 130 -4.92 -12.45 -1.97
CA ILE A 130 -3.89 -13.37 -2.52
C ILE A 130 -4.54 -14.63 -3.10
N ASN A 131 -5.61 -15.12 -2.47
CA ASN A 131 -6.34 -16.31 -2.91
C ASN A 131 -7.07 -16.15 -4.26
N SER A 132 -7.31 -14.92 -4.71
CA SER A 132 -7.97 -14.63 -5.99
C SER A 132 -7.10 -13.87 -6.98
N LEU A 133 -5.84 -13.61 -6.63
CA LEU A 133 -4.88 -12.88 -7.46
C LEU A 133 -4.58 -13.66 -8.74
N LYS A 134 -4.87 -13.04 -9.90
CA LYS A 134 -4.62 -13.62 -11.22
C LYS A 134 -3.72 -12.69 -12.05
N TYR A 135 -2.55 -13.19 -12.43
CA TYR A 135 -1.63 -12.50 -13.32
C TYR A 135 -0.73 -13.50 -14.05
N THR A 136 -0.16 -13.08 -15.18
CA THR A 136 0.88 -13.82 -15.90
C THR A 136 2.19 -13.06 -15.81
N ALA A 137 3.29 -13.74 -15.45
CA ALA A 137 4.62 -13.14 -15.52
C ALA A 137 5.10 -13.16 -16.97
N VAL A 138 5.43 -11.99 -17.51
CA VAL A 138 5.90 -11.84 -18.91
C VAL A 138 7.41 -11.62 -19.02
N GLY A 139 8.08 -11.34 -17.89
CA GLY A 139 9.54 -11.24 -17.84
C GLY A 139 10.08 -10.92 -16.46
N VAL A 140 11.35 -11.22 -16.25
CA VAL A 140 12.11 -10.85 -15.05
C VAL A 140 13.44 -10.27 -15.49
N ARG A 141 13.80 -9.09 -14.97
CA ARG A 141 15.06 -8.41 -15.25
C ARG A 141 15.80 -8.16 -13.95
N PHE A 142 16.99 -8.73 -13.84
CA PHE A 142 17.92 -8.45 -12.75
C PHE A 142 18.76 -7.23 -13.10
N MET A 143 18.82 -6.26 -12.19
CA MET A 143 19.69 -5.09 -12.24
C MET A 143 20.70 -5.17 -11.09
N LEU A 144 21.71 -4.31 -11.09
CA LEU A 144 22.77 -4.34 -10.08
C LEU A 144 22.25 -4.18 -8.64
N ALA A 145 21.19 -3.42 -8.44
CA ALA A 145 20.64 -3.12 -7.10
C ALA A 145 19.19 -3.60 -6.89
N ASP A 146 18.49 -4.02 -7.96
CA ASP A 146 17.05 -4.25 -7.96
C ASP A 146 16.65 -5.39 -8.91
N CYS A 147 15.45 -5.92 -8.73
CA CYS A 147 14.85 -6.91 -9.63
C CYS A 147 13.46 -6.45 -10.08
N ASP A 148 13.29 -6.27 -11.40
CA ASP A 148 12.01 -5.93 -11.99
C ASP A 148 11.29 -7.20 -12.47
N LYS A 149 10.03 -7.37 -12.05
CA LYS A 149 9.13 -8.41 -12.57
C LYS A 149 8.01 -7.74 -13.38
N TYR A 150 7.89 -8.10 -14.64
CA TYR A 150 6.84 -7.61 -15.54
C TYR A 150 5.66 -8.58 -15.53
N ILE A 151 4.46 -8.06 -15.35
CA ILE A 151 3.23 -8.84 -15.26
C ILE A 151 2.15 -8.29 -16.18
N THR A 152 1.27 -9.18 -16.65
CA THR A 152 -0.03 -8.81 -17.22
C THR A 152 -1.12 -9.23 -16.24
N PRO A 153 -1.93 -8.30 -15.72
CA PRO A 153 -3.11 -8.66 -14.96
C PRO A 153 -4.06 -9.45 -15.86
N LEU A 154 -4.52 -10.61 -15.40
CA LEU A 154 -5.58 -11.32 -16.10
C LEU A 154 -6.91 -10.67 -15.73
N PRO A 155 -7.88 -10.54 -16.66
CA PRO A 155 -9.14 -9.91 -16.36
C PRO A 155 -9.78 -10.57 -15.13
N ALA A 156 -10.17 -9.73 -14.17
CA ALA A 156 -11.14 -10.14 -13.17
C ALA A 156 -12.39 -10.56 -13.93
N VAL A 157 -12.74 -11.85 -13.84
CA VAL A 157 -13.99 -12.40 -14.39
C VAL A 157 -15.17 -11.67 -13.76
#